data_AF-A0A0J9VNW9-F1
#
_entry.id   AF-A0A0J9VNW9-F1
#
_cell.length_a   1.000
_cell.length_b   1.000
_cell.length_c   1.000
_cell.angle_alpha   90.00
_cell.angle_beta   90.00
_cell.angle_gamma   90.00
#
_symmetry.space_group_name_H-M   'P 1'
#
loop_
_entity.id
_entity.type
_entity.pdbx_description
1 polymer ?
#
loop_
_entity_poly.entity_id
_entity_poly.type
_entity_poly.pdbx_seq_one_letter_code
_entity_poly.pdbx_strand_id
1 'polypeptide(L)'
;MNATSIELPSQIFYHYLNFFNEEYKQHYKECKSLNTPHNKDMKIIRTCEKLVNYLKTNYEEEENKGDLKDHHCNLLSYWIYEQLDKKIKSGFHAILPTYAEYQMILSYVLNGPNASQAHKCLRNVSVFAFDNWKERKDLYDYCVDYDKIIKLADTSYEKCKKYEKYIQEKSPLYEKFDNLYIPEYKKKNPGFYKKCKGYNPEIVIGELKCDVKFSEERSKGDSHGQGLSGSTFFSGQNSDSTKTFGNVFLGVVVTSMTSGMLYKVNKY
;
A
#
# COMPACT_ATOMS: atom_id res chain seq x y z
N MET A 1 -22.25 -0.67 14.05
CA MET A 1 -21.07 -0.54 13.16
C MET A 1 -21.11 -1.74 12.22
N ASN A 2 -21.45 -1.54 10.94
CA ASN A 2 -21.38 -2.62 9.96
C ASN A 2 -19.92 -3.01 9.78
N ALA A 3 -19.60 -4.28 10.00
CA ALA A 3 -18.29 -4.84 9.71
C ALA A 3 -18.04 -4.73 8.20
N THR A 4 -17.38 -3.65 7.80
CA THR A 4 -16.73 -3.62 6.49
C THR A 4 -15.67 -4.71 6.55
N SER A 5 -15.81 -5.72 5.70
CA SER A 5 -14.76 -6.74 5.55
C SER A 5 -13.47 -6.01 5.20
N ILE A 6 -12.45 -6.15 6.04
CA ILE A 6 -11.13 -5.59 5.80
C ILE A 6 -10.52 -6.43 4.68
N GLU A 7 -10.56 -5.91 3.45
CA GLU A 7 -10.20 -6.66 2.23
C GLU A 7 -8.91 -6.15 1.57
N LEU A 8 -8.47 -4.93 1.92
CA LEU A 8 -7.33 -4.27 1.28
C LEU A 8 -6.00 -4.60 1.97
N PRO A 9 -4.91 -4.88 1.23
CA PRO A 9 -3.62 -5.30 1.81
C PRO A 9 -3.09 -4.38 2.91
N SER A 10 -3.08 -3.06 2.70
CA SER A 10 -2.64 -2.08 3.69
C SER A 10 -3.50 -2.11 4.95
N GLN A 11 -4.82 -2.22 4.79
CA GLN A 11 -5.77 -2.26 5.90
C GLN A 11 -5.66 -3.56 6.70
N ILE A 12 -5.49 -4.70 6.01
CA ILE A 12 -5.22 -6.00 6.64
C ILE A 12 -3.93 -5.91 7.45
N PHE A 13 -2.87 -5.31 6.87
CA PHE A 13 -1.59 -5.12 7.54
C PHE A 13 -1.72 -4.27 8.82
N TYR A 14 -2.42 -3.13 8.75
CA TYR A 14 -2.64 -2.29 9.93
C TYR A 14 -3.56 -2.94 10.94
N HIS A 15 -4.57 -3.69 10.51
CA HIS A 15 -5.44 -4.45 11.39
C HIS A 15 -4.63 -5.50 12.16
N TYR A 16 -3.78 -6.25 11.47
CA TYR A 16 -2.83 -7.16 12.09
C TYR A 16 -2.01 -6.43 13.16
N LEU A 17 -1.33 -5.33 12.84
CA LEU A 17 -0.53 -4.61 13.85
C LEU A 17 -1.37 -4.07 15.03
N ASN A 18 -2.62 -3.67 14.79
CA ASN A 18 -3.49 -3.16 15.85
C ASN A 18 -3.99 -4.25 16.80
N PHE A 19 -4.31 -5.44 16.28
CA PHE A 19 -4.94 -6.53 17.01
C PHE A 19 -4.05 -7.75 17.26
N PHE A 20 -2.81 -7.73 16.77
CA PHE A 20 -1.81 -8.75 17.04
C PHE A 20 -1.69 -8.92 18.55
N ASN A 21 -2.12 -10.09 19.02
CA ASN A 21 -2.31 -10.38 20.43
C ASN A 21 -0.96 -10.81 21.00
N GLU A 22 -0.42 -9.98 21.89
CA GLU A 22 0.82 -10.23 22.62
C GLU A 22 0.55 -11.27 23.71
N GLU A 23 0.45 -12.55 23.35
CA GLU A 23 0.35 -13.63 24.36
C GLU A 23 1.57 -13.66 25.29
N TYR A 24 2.64 -12.94 24.97
CA TYR A 24 3.78 -12.73 25.83
C TYR A 24 4.22 -11.27 25.73
N LYS A 25 4.42 -10.61 26.87
CA LYS A 25 5.10 -9.30 27.02
C LYS A 25 6.59 -9.41 26.62
N GLN A 26 6.85 -10.00 25.46
CA GLN A 26 8.17 -10.14 24.88
C GLN A 26 8.67 -8.74 24.55
N HIS A 27 9.94 -8.51 24.87
CA HIS A 27 10.63 -7.25 24.62
C HIS A 27 10.16 -6.05 25.44
N TYR A 28 9.31 -6.24 26.45
CA TYR A 28 8.94 -5.19 27.41
C TYR A 28 10.17 -4.56 28.07
N LYS A 29 11.16 -5.37 28.49
CA LYS A 29 12.34 -4.86 29.20
C LYS A 29 13.19 -3.97 28.29
N GLU A 30 13.39 -4.40 27.06
CA GLU A 30 14.10 -3.70 26.00
C GLU A 30 13.35 -2.41 25.64
N CYS A 31 12.05 -2.49 25.38
CA CYS A 31 11.19 -1.35 25.06
C CYS A 31 10.92 -0.41 26.25
N LYS A 32 11.11 -0.84 27.49
CA LYS A 32 11.06 0.04 28.66
C LYS A 32 12.35 0.83 28.86
N SER A 33 13.47 0.32 28.35
CA SER A 33 14.78 0.96 28.51
C SER A 33 14.97 2.22 27.65
N LEU A 34 13.96 2.62 26.87
CA LEU A 34 13.94 3.86 26.08
C LEU A 34 14.33 5.06 26.95
N ASN A 35 15.35 5.82 26.57
CA ASN A 35 15.72 7.07 27.24
C ASN A 35 15.04 8.28 26.57
N THR A 36 13.70 8.27 26.49
CA THR A 36 12.92 9.31 25.82
C THR A 36 12.05 10.09 26.82
N PRO A 37 11.64 11.34 26.51
CA PRO A 37 10.74 12.12 27.38
C PRO A 37 9.42 11.40 27.70
N HIS A 38 9.04 10.43 26.87
CA HIS A 38 7.80 9.67 27.00
C HIS A 38 8.02 8.19 27.36
N ASN A 39 9.20 7.83 27.89
CA ASN A 39 9.60 6.45 28.16
C ASN A 39 8.77 5.69 29.22
N LYS A 40 7.85 6.36 29.90
CA LYS A 40 6.90 5.74 30.83
C LYS A 40 5.52 5.53 30.22
N ASP A 41 5.27 6.00 29.00
CA ASP A 41 3.99 5.86 28.35
C ASP A 41 3.78 4.44 27.83
N MET A 42 2.78 3.74 28.36
CA MET A 42 2.48 2.36 28.00
C MET A 42 2.07 2.19 26.54
N LYS A 43 1.50 3.21 25.87
CA LYS A 43 1.18 3.11 24.43
C LYS A 43 2.46 3.13 23.60
N ILE A 44 3.44 3.96 23.95
CA ILE A 44 4.74 4.01 23.28
C ILE A 44 5.52 2.72 23.52
N ILE A 45 5.49 2.18 24.74
CA ILE A 45 6.13 0.89 25.01
C ILE A 45 5.49 -0.22 24.17
N ARG A 46 4.15 -0.30 24.13
CA ARG A 46 3.43 -1.29 23.31
C ARG A 46 3.69 -1.14 21.81
N THR A 47 3.80 0.09 21.31
CA THR A 47 4.18 0.32 19.90
C THR A 47 5.58 -0.24 19.60
N CYS A 48 6.53 -0.10 20.53
CA CYS A 48 7.84 -0.73 20.42
C CYS A 48 7.77 -2.27 20.47
N GLU A 49 7.01 -2.85 21.40
CA GLU A 49 6.84 -4.31 21.52
C GLU A 49 6.30 -4.90 20.21
N LYS A 50 5.26 -4.27 19.64
CA LYS A 50 4.68 -4.66 18.35
C LYS A 50 5.67 -4.55 17.19
N LEU A 51 6.47 -3.48 17.16
CA LEU A 51 7.52 -3.29 16.16
C LEU A 51 8.54 -4.42 16.20
N VAL A 52 9.05 -4.72 17.39
CA VAL A 52 10.07 -5.76 17.59
C VAL A 52 9.50 -7.14 17.26
N ASN A 53 8.31 -7.47 17.76
CA ASN A 53 7.66 -8.76 17.51
C ASN A 53 7.39 -8.95 16.02
N TYR A 54 6.80 -7.96 15.34
CA TYR A 54 6.53 -8.02 13.91
C TYR A 54 7.83 -8.32 13.13
N LEU A 55 8.92 -7.62 13.44
CA LEU A 55 10.17 -7.78 12.72
C LEU A 55 10.85 -9.11 13.03
N LYS A 56 10.78 -9.65 14.25
CA LYS A 56 11.32 -10.98 14.55
C LYS A 56 10.57 -12.08 13.83
N THR A 57 9.26 -12.17 14.02
CA THR A 57 8.44 -13.24 13.43
C THR A 57 8.52 -13.21 11.91
N ASN A 58 8.36 -12.04 11.28
CA ASN A 58 8.30 -11.95 9.82
C ASN A 58 9.67 -11.92 9.11
N TYR A 59 10.80 -11.70 9.82
CA TYR A 59 12.13 -11.87 9.22
C TYR A 59 12.73 -13.26 9.46
N GLU A 60 12.40 -13.93 10.57
CA GLU A 60 12.96 -15.23 10.91
C GLU A 60 12.29 -16.39 10.16
N GLU A 61 11.00 -16.27 9.80
CA GLU A 61 10.21 -17.40 9.25
C GLU A 61 10.13 -17.51 7.72
N GLU A 62 10.89 -16.73 6.94
CA GLU A 62 10.78 -16.71 5.46
C GLU A 62 9.36 -16.44 4.90
N GLU A 63 8.37 -16.06 5.73
CA GLU A 63 6.97 -15.79 5.36
C GLU A 63 6.77 -14.52 4.52
N ASN A 64 7.85 -13.86 4.11
CA ASN A 64 7.84 -12.83 3.06
C ASN A 64 7.64 -13.46 1.65
N LYS A 65 6.69 -14.39 1.51
CA LYS A 65 6.15 -14.90 0.25
C LYS A 65 4.72 -14.39 0.13
N GLY A 66 4.58 -13.15 -0.33
CA GLY A 66 3.28 -12.53 -0.58
C GLY A 66 3.40 -11.15 -1.19
N ASP A 67 2.27 -10.59 -1.59
CA ASP A 67 2.16 -9.31 -2.32
C ASP A 67 2.75 -8.11 -1.55
N LEU A 68 2.97 -8.25 -0.23
CA LEU A 68 3.49 -7.18 0.64
C LEU A 68 4.99 -7.24 0.92
N LYS A 69 5.73 -8.24 0.40
CA LYS A 69 7.18 -8.40 0.68
C LYS A 69 7.98 -7.12 0.50
N ASP A 70 7.72 -6.36 -0.56
CA ASP A 70 8.46 -5.12 -0.86
C ASP A 70 7.89 -3.89 -0.15
N HIS A 71 6.71 -4.02 0.48
CA HIS A 71 5.93 -2.91 1.01
C HIS A 71 5.86 -2.89 2.53
N HIS A 72 5.99 -4.04 3.19
CA HIS A 72 5.76 -4.21 4.62
C HIS A 72 6.57 -3.23 5.48
N CYS A 73 7.83 -2.97 5.14
CA CYS A 73 8.65 -2.00 5.85
C CYS A 73 8.16 -0.56 5.75
N ASN A 74 7.66 -0.16 4.58
CA ASN A 74 7.13 1.18 4.37
C ASN A 74 5.81 1.35 5.13
N LEU A 75 4.92 0.35 5.05
CA LEU A 75 3.66 0.30 5.79
C LEU A 75 3.92 0.33 7.31
N LEU A 76 4.84 -0.50 7.80
CA LEU A 76 5.24 -0.53 9.21
C LEU A 76 5.77 0.84 9.66
N SER A 77 6.62 1.47 8.86
CA SER A 77 7.19 2.79 9.19
C SER A 77 6.11 3.86 9.30
N TYR A 78 5.13 3.86 8.39
CA TYR A 78 3.96 4.75 8.46
C TYR A 78 3.10 4.47 9.69
N TRP A 79 2.83 3.19 9.99
CA TRP A 79 2.04 2.81 11.16
C TRP A 79 2.71 3.25 12.46
N ILE A 80 4.02 3.01 12.61
CA ILE A 80 4.81 3.44 13.77
C ILE A 80 4.74 4.96 13.94
N TYR A 81 4.98 5.71 12.86
CA TYR A 81 4.92 7.16 12.91
C TYR A 81 3.53 7.66 13.30
N GLU A 82 2.47 7.07 12.74
CA GLU A 82 1.08 7.41 13.07
C GLU A 82 0.74 7.12 14.55
N GLN A 83 1.22 6.02 15.13
CA GLN A 83 1.01 5.73 16.55
C GLN A 83 1.71 6.77 17.44
N LEU A 84 2.94 7.15 17.10
CA LEU A 84 3.69 8.17 17.81
C LEU A 84 3.04 9.55 17.67
N ASP A 85 2.61 9.94 16.47
CA ASP A 85 1.90 11.20 16.22
C ASP A 85 0.60 11.30 17.04
N LYS A 86 -0.22 10.24 17.02
CA LYS A 86 -1.47 10.16 17.82
C LYS A 86 -1.24 10.33 19.32
N LYS A 87 -0.10 9.84 19.83
CA LYS A 87 0.22 9.85 21.26
C LYS A 87 0.93 11.13 21.70
N ILE A 88 1.92 11.59 20.95
CA ILE A 88 2.79 12.72 21.30
C ILE A 88 2.13 14.05 20.91
N LYS A 89 1.40 14.11 19.79
CA LYS A 89 0.64 15.28 19.30
C LYS A 89 1.43 16.61 19.28
N SER A 90 2.74 16.54 19.13
CA SER A 90 3.66 17.68 19.24
C SER A 90 4.56 17.84 18.02
N GLY A 91 4.16 17.24 16.89
CA GLY A 91 4.87 17.32 15.61
C GLY A 91 6.17 16.51 15.54
N PHE A 92 6.86 16.63 14.41
CA PHE A 92 8.03 15.84 14.06
C PHE A 92 9.15 15.88 15.11
N HIS A 93 9.52 17.07 15.62
CA HIS A 93 10.63 17.22 16.55
C HIS A 93 10.43 16.49 17.88
N ALA A 94 9.19 16.36 18.34
CA ALA A 94 8.87 15.61 19.55
C ALA A 94 8.83 14.08 19.31
N ILE A 95 8.49 13.66 18.08
CA ILE A 95 8.47 12.25 17.67
C ILE A 95 9.89 11.72 17.44
N LEU A 96 10.77 12.54 16.86
CA LEU A 96 12.13 12.19 16.44
C LEU A 96 12.93 11.41 17.51
N PRO A 97 13.05 11.85 18.78
CA PRO A 97 13.80 11.10 19.79
C PRO A 97 13.24 9.71 20.04
N THR A 98 11.92 9.56 20.05
CA THR A 98 11.27 8.27 20.31
C THR A 98 11.46 7.31 19.14
N TYR A 99 11.35 7.83 17.91
CA TYR A 99 11.57 7.03 16.70
C TYR A 99 13.03 6.56 16.58
N ALA A 100 14.00 7.43 16.87
CA ALA A 100 15.42 7.09 16.85
C ALA A 100 15.73 5.99 17.87
N GLU A 101 15.14 6.07 19.06
CA GLU A 101 15.33 5.05 20.09
C GLU A 101 14.73 3.68 19.67
N TYR A 102 13.60 3.67 18.96
CA TYR A 102 13.09 2.43 18.36
C TYR A 102 14.09 1.80 17.38
N GLN A 103 14.75 2.61 16.54
CA GLN A 103 15.80 2.12 15.64
C GLN A 103 16.99 1.54 16.42
N MET A 104 17.37 2.18 17.54
CA MET A 104 18.42 1.67 18.42
C MET A 104 18.04 0.33 19.05
N ILE A 105 16.83 0.20 19.60
CA ILE A 105 16.35 -1.07 20.15
C ILE A 105 16.37 -2.16 19.09
N LEU A 106 15.90 -1.87 17.88
CA LEU A 106 15.94 -2.84 16.78
C LEU A 106 17.37 -3.29 16.47
N SER A 107 18.33 -2.37 16.46
CA SER A 107 19.74 -2.73 16.27
C SER A 107 20.30 -3.60 17.39
N TYR A 108 19.79 -3.49 18.62
CA TYR A 108 20.20 -4.32 19.76
C TYR A 108 19.53 -5.69 19.77
N VAL A 109 18.23 -5.72 19.46
CA VAL A 109 17.40 -6.91 19.59
C VAL A 109 17.51 -7.83 18.38
N LEU A 110 17.69 -7.28 17.18
CA LEU A 110 17.82 -8.02 15.93
C LEU A 110 19.30 -8.23 15.59
N ASN A 111 20.10 -8.80 16.51
CA ASN A 111 21.53 -9.06 16.33
C ASN A 111 21.79 -10.51 15.87
N GLY A 112 22.52 -10.69 14.76
CA GLY A 112 22.76 -11.99 14.10
C GLY A 112 23.06 -11.86 12.59
N PRO A 113 23.36 -12.93 11.85
CA PRO A 113 23.73 -12.85 10.42
C PRO A 113 22.62 -12.24 9.52
N ASN A 114 21.35 -12.36 9.90
CA ASN A 114 20.20 -11.73 9.22
C ASN A 114 19.83 -10.33 9.76
N ALA A 115 20.55 -9.83 10.78
CA ALA A 115 20.35 -8.53 11.43
C ALA A 115 20.34 -7.34 10.45
N SER A 116 21.18 -7.43 9.41
CA SER A 116 21.50 -6.31 8.52
C SER A 116 20.31 -5.76 7.75
N GLN A 117 19.29 -6.59 7.48
CA GLN A 117 18.10 -6.18 6.73
C GLN A 117 16.96 -5.75 7.65
N ALA A 118 16.76 -6.44 8.78
CA ALA A 118 15.62 -6.20 9.66
C ALA A 118 15.71 -4.84 10.39
N HIS A 119 16.90 -4.42 10.87
CA HIS A 119 17.06 -3.09 11.47
C HIS A 119 16.87 -1.94 10.45
N LYS A 120 17.05 -2.19 9.14
CA LYS A 120 16.82 -1.21 8.06
C LYS A 120 15.39 -1.18 7.57
N CYS A 121 14.51 -2.02 8.14
CA CYS A 121 13.12 -2.05 7.75
C CYS A 121 12.43 -0.72 8.11
N LEU A 122 12.66 -0.24 9.33
CA LEU A 122 12.16 1.05 9.77
C LEU A 122 12.89 2.18 9.02
N ARG A 123 12.12 3.00 8.28
CA ARG A 123 12.66 4.06 7.42
C ARG A 123 13.24 5.20 8.24
N ASN A 124 14.11 6.00 7.61
CA ASN A 124 14.60 7.21 8.27
C ASN A 124 13.40 8.11 8.59
N VAL A 125 13.29 8.51 9.86
CA VAL A 125 12.16 9.33 10.32
C VAL A 125 12.03 10.65 9.56
N SER A 126 13.13 11.18 8.98
CA SER A 126 13.13 12.40 8.17
C SER A 126 12.16 12.34 6.99
N VAL A 127 11.82 11.15 6.49
CA VAL A 127 10.82 11.02 5.41
C VAL A 127 9.41 11.43 5.86
N PHE A 128 9.18 11.53 7.17
CA PHE A 128 7.92 11.97 7.78
C PHE A 128 7.99 13.39 8.36
N ALA A 129 9.08 14.13 8.15
CA ALA A 129 9.29 15.46 8.73
C ALA A 129 8.32 16.53 8.22
N PHE A 130 7.64 16.27 7.10
CA PHE A 130 6.69 17.18 6.49
C PHE A 130 5.27 16.94 7.03
N ASP A 131 4.51 18.02 7.22
CA ASP A 131 3.11 17.97 7.69
C ASP A 131 2.19 17.15 6.78
N ASN A 132 2.59 16.92 5.53
CA ASN A 132 1.86 16.13 4.54
C ASN A 132 2.08 14.61 4.65
N TRP A 133 2.73 14.10 5.71
CA TRP A 133 3.00 12.67 5.86
C TRP A 133 1.73 11.79 5.78
N LYS A 134 0.56 12.32 6.16
CA LYS A 134 -0.74 11.64 6.03
C LYS A 134 -1.15 11.44 4.57
N GLU A 135 -0.99 12.46 3.73
CA GLU A 135 -1.24 12.38 2.29
C GLU A 135 -0.25 11.42 1.62
N ARG A 136 1.03 11.46 2.04
CA ARG A 136 2.06 10.52 1.56
C ARG A 136 1.72 9.07 1.92
N LYS A 137 1.22 8.85 3.13
CA LYS A 137 0.73 7.55 3.59
C LYS A 137 -0.46 7.10 2.74
N ASP A 138 -1.47 7.95 2.57
CA ASP A 138 -2.68 7.60 1.81
C ASP A 138 -2.37 7.29 0.33
N LEU A 139 -1.45 8.04 -0.29
CA LEU A 139 -0.97 7.74 -1.64
C LEU A 139 -0.27 6.38 -1.70
N TYR A 140 0.60 6.09 -0.74
CA TYR A 140 1.34 4.83 -0.71
C TYR A 140 0.41 3.64 -0.45
N ASP A 141 -0.53 3.77 0.50
CA ASP A 141 -1.54 2.76 0.81
C ASP A 141 -2.39 2.46 -0.42
N TYR A 142 -2.88 3.49 -1.12
CA TYR A 142 -3.62 3.34 -2.37
C TYR A 142 -2.81 2.56 -3.43
N CYS A 143 -1.54 2.89 -3.63
CA CYS A 143 -0.71 2.20 -4.61
C CYS A 143 -0.43 0.74 -4.24
N VAL A 144 -0.34 0.42 -2.95
CA VAL A 144 -0.20 -0.97 -2.48
C VAL A 144 -1.51 -1.74 -2.65
N ASP A 145 -2.65 -1.08 -2.46
CA ASP A 145 -3.97 -1.72 -2.51
C ASP A 145 -4.53 -1.85 -3.94
N TYR A 146 -3.97 -1.11 -4.90
CA TYR A 146 -4.50 -0.96 -6.26
C TYR A 146 -4.85 -2.28 -6.94
N ASP A 147 -3.91 -3.23 -7.02
CA ASP A 147 -4.13 -4.48 -7.75
C ASP A 147 -5.29 -5.29 -7.11
N LYS A 148 -5.43 -5.25 -5.79
CA LYS A 148 -6.55 -5.88 -5.06
C LYS A 148 -7.86 -5.13 -5.31
N ILE A 149 -7.82 -3.80 -5.33
CA ILE A 149 -8.97 -2.95 -5.62
C ILE A 149 -9.56 -3.30 -7.00
N ILE A 150 -8.73 -3.35 -8.05
CA ILE A 150 -9.18 -3.69 -9.40
C ILE A 150 -9.77 -5.09 -9.45
N LYS A 151 -9.09 -6.08 -8.84
CA LYS A 151 -9.60 -7.46 -8.77
C LYS A 151 -10.97 -7.54 -8.07
N LEU A 152 -11.18 -6.78 -6.99
CA LEU A 152 -12.46 -6.77 -6.29
C LEU A 152 -13.54 -6.01 -7.08
N ALA A 153 -13.19 -4.92 -7.74
CA ALA A 153 -14.10 -4.15 -8.58
C ALA A 153 -14.68 -4.99 -9.73
N ASP A 154 -13.90 -5.94 -10.27
CA ASP A 154 -14.35 -6.84 -11.34
C ASP A 154 -15.30 -7.97 -10.87
N THR A 155 -15.62 -8.07 -9.58
CA THR A 155 -16.45 -9.19 -9.06
C THR A 155 -17.95 -8.94 -9.05
N SER A 156 -18.39 -7.68 -9.03
CA SER A 156 -19.81 -7.32 -9.10
C SER A 156 -19.98 -5.83 -9.38
N TYR A 157 -21.16 -5.42 -9.88
CA TYR A 157 -21.49 -4.00 -10.03
C TYR A 157 -21.34 -3.21 -8.72
N GLU A 158 -21.82 -3.75 -7.60
CA GLU A 158 -21.75 -3.09 -6.28
C GLU A 158 -20.29 -2.84 -5.85
N LYS A 159 -19.42 -3.86 -5.96
CA LYS A 159 -18.00 -3.70 -5.63
C LYS A 159 -17.32 -2.75 -6.60
N CYS A 160 -17.68 -2.79 -7.89
CA CYS A 160 -17.17 -1.86 -8.88
C CYS A 160 -17.47 -0.41 -8.49
N LYS A 161 -18.74 -0.06 -8.23
CA LYS A 161 -19.13 1.31 -7.84
C LYS A 161 -18.51 1.74 -6.51
N LYS A 162 -18.41 0.83 -5.54
CA LYS A 162 -17.71 1.08 -4.26
C LYS A 162 -16.27 1.51 -4.50
N TYR A 163 -15.54 0.78 -5.33
CA TYR A 163 -14.13 1.05 -5.57
C TYR A 163 -13.87 2.18 -6.56
N GLU A 164 -14.75 2.39 -7.53
CA GLU A 164 -14.73 3.58 -8.39
C GLU A 164 -14.81 4.86 -7.55
N LYS A 165 -15.74 4.92 -6.58
CA LYS A 165 -15.83 6.05 -5.64
C LYS A 165 -14.56 6.20 -4.79
N TYR A 166 -14.07 5.10 -4.23
CA TYR A 166 -12.84 5.10 -3.43
C TYR A 166 -11.63 5.61 -4.24
N ILE A 167 -11.50 5.19 -5.50
CA ILE A 167 -10.43 5.65 -6.41
C ILE A 167 -10.59 7.15 -6.72
N GLN A 168 -11.82 7.61 -6.97
CA GLN A 168 -12.09 9.02 -7.24
C GLN A 168 -11.67 9.94 -6.07
N GLU A 169 -11.84 9.48 -4.84
CA GLU A 169 -11.39 10.21 -3.65
C GLU A 169 -9.86 10.37 -3.59
N LYS A 170 -9.09 9.61 -4.37
CA LYS A 170 -7.61 9.70 -4.46
C LYS A 170 -7.12 10.70 -5.50
N SER A 171 -7.97 11.26 -6.34
CA SER A 171 -7.56 12.21 -7.40
C SER A 171 -6.69 13.37 -6.90
N PRO A 172 -7.00 14.04 -5.77
CA PRO A 172 -6.17 15.14 -5.26
C PRO A 172 -4.73 14.74 -4.90
N LEU A 173 -4.50 13.46 -4.57
CA LEU A 173 -3.15 12.94 -4.30
C LEU A 173 -2.32 12.85 -5.59
N TYR A 174 -2.97 12.57 -6.72
CA TYR A 174 -2.31 12.42 -8.02
C TYR A 174 -1.96 13.75 -8.68
N GLU A 175 -2.73 14.82 -8.42
CA GLU A 175 -2.35 16.20 -8.80
C GLU A 175 -1.00 16.60 -8.20
N LYS A 176 -0.66 16.06 -7.02
CA LYS A 176 0.58 16.31 -6.28
C LYS A 176 1.50 15.10 -6.22
N PHE A 177 1.32 14.13 -7.12
CA PHE A 177 1.98 12.82 -7.05
C PHE A 177 3.48 12.91 -6.85
N ASP A 178 4.17 13.66 -7.72
CA ASP A 178 5.63 13.75 -7.70
C ASP A 178 6.16 14.45 -6.43
N ASN A 179 5.35 15.29 -5.77
CA ASN A 179 5.67 15.93 -4.48
C ASN A 179 5.42 14.99 -3.29
N LEU A 180 4.35 14.19 -3.35
CA LEU A 180 3.92 13.29 -2.28
C LEU A 180 4.73 11.97 -2.27
N TYR A 181 5.10 11.44 -3.44
CA TYR A 181 5.84 10.19 -3.51
C TYR A 181 7.25 10.35 -2.93
N ILE A 182 7.61 9.49 -1.98
CA ILE A 182 8.88 9.58 -1.25
C ILE A 182 10.05 9.19 -2.19
N PRO A 183 11.05 10.08 -2.41
CA PRO A 183 12.17 9.82 -3.31
C PRO A 183 12.96 8.54 -2.97
N GLU A 184 13.14 8.25 -1.69
CA GLU A 184 13.81 7.05 -1.20
C GLU A 184 13.07 5.78 -1.62
N TYR A 185 11.73 5.80 -1.63
CA TYR A 185 10.92 4.66 -2.06
C TYR A 185 11.07 4.44 -3.56
N LYS A 186 11.13 5.53 -4.34
CA LYS A 186 11.37 5.48 -5.79
C LYS A 186 12.74 4.91 -6.11
N LYS A 187 13.78 5.34 -5.36
CA LYS A 187 15.13 4.82 -5.53
C LYS A 187 15.21 3.33 -5.20
N LYS A 188 14.53 2.88 -4.14
CA LYS A 188 14.54 1.49 -3.70
C LYS A 188 13.72 0.57 -4.62
N ASN A 189 12.60 1.04 -5.14
CA ASN A 189 11.73 0.27 -6.04
C ASN A 189 11.20 1.15 -7.20
N PRO A 190 12.03 1.41 -8.23
CA PRO A 190 11.64 2.25 -9.36
C PRO A 190 10.53 1.62 -10.21
N GLY A 191 10.44 0.29 -10.24
CA GLY A 191 9.37 -0.42 -10.93
C GLY A 191 8.01 -0.14 -10.30
N PHE A 192 7.91 -0.24 -8.97
CA PHE A 192 6.69 0.09 -8.24
C PHE A 192 6.33 1.57 -8.37
N TYR A 193 7.29 2.49 -8.34
CA TYR A 193 7.02 3.91 -8.62
C TYR A 193 6.34 4.11 -9.99
N LYS A 194 6.85 3.47 -11.05
CA LYS A 194 6.26 3.58 -12.39
C LYS A 194 4.84 3.03 -12.43
N LYS A 195 4.59 1.89 -11.78
CA LYS A 195 3.25 1.31 -11.64
C LYS A 195 2.30 2.26 -10.90
N CYS A 196 2.69 2.69 -9.71
CA CYS A 196 1.95 3.63 -8.87
C CYS A 196 1.62 4.93 -9.61
N LYS A 197 2.55 5.48 -10.40
CA LYS A 197 2.28 6.65 -11.24
C LYS A 197 1.20 6.40 -12.31
N GLY A 198 1.14 5.18 -12.84
CA GLY A 198 0.12 4.73 -13.80
C GLY A 198 -1.26 4.49 -13.18
N TYR A 199 -1.36 4.36 -11.86
CA TYR A 199 -2.63 4.17 -11.14
C TYR A 199 -3.42 5.48 -10.97
N ASN A 200 -3.25 6.43 -11.90
CA ASN A 200 -3.93 7.72 -11.84
C ASN A 200 -5.46 7.51 -11.86
N PRO A 201 -6.20 8.01 -10.85
CA PRO A 201 -7.65 7.84 -10.75
C PRO A 201 -8.43 8.22 -12.02
N GLU A 202 -8.04 9.27 -12.74
CA GLU A 202 -8.73 9.68 -13.98
C GLU A 202 -8.66 8.61 -15.06
N ILE A 203 -7.49 7.98 -15.21
CA ILE A 203 -7.27 6.89 -16.17
C ILE A 203 -8.05 5.66 -15.72
N VAL A 204 -7.89 5.29 -14.45
CA VAL A 204 -8.43 4.05 -13.88
C VAL A 204 -9.95 4.05 -13.88
N ILE A 205 -10.61 5.17 -13.54
CA ILE A 205 -12.07 5.30 -13.59
C ILE A 205 -12.56 5.15 -15.03
N GLY A 206 -11.85 5.76 -15.98
CA GLY A 206 -12.13 5.62 -17.42
C GLY A 206 -12.02 4.18 -17.93
N GLU A 207 -11.19 3.34 -17.29
CA GLU A 207 -11.01 1.92 -17.63
C GLU A 207 -11.99 0.99 -16.89
N LEU A 208 -12.36 1.33 -15.65
CA LEU A 208 -13.27 0.51 -14.84
C LEU A 208 -14.63 0.32 -15.51
N LYS A 209 -15.21 1.41 -16.07
CA LYS A 209 -16.48 1.41 -16.82
C LYS A 209 -17.55 0.50 -16.22
N CYS A 210 -17.80 0.61 -14.91
CA CYS A 210 -18.68 -0.28 -14.15
C CYS A 210 -20.05 -0.47 -14.81
N ASP A 211 -20.63 0.61 -15.31
CA ASP A 211 -21.96 0.63 -15.94
C ASP A 211 -22.01 -0.21 -17.23
N VAL A 212 -20.90 -0.27 -17.96
CA VAL A 212 -20.78 -1.07 -19.19
C VAL A 212 -20.48 -2.53 -18.84
N LYS A 213 -19.56 -2.77 -17.90
CA LYS A 213 -19.14 -4.13 -17.51
C LYS A 213 -20.28 -4.97 -16.93
N PHE A 214 -21.20 -4.34 -16.20
CA PHE A 214 -22.27 -5.03 -15.48
C PHE A 214 -23.68 -4.59 -15.92
N SER A 215 -23.84 -4.27 -17.20
CA SER A 215 -25.11 -3.81 -17.79
C SER A 215 -26.28 -4.79 -17.53
N GLU A 216 -26.03 -6.10 -17.54
CA GLU A 216 -27.04 -7.13 -17.27
C GLU A 216 -27.46 -7.20 -15.78
N GLU A 217 -26.52 -7.02 -14.85
CA GLU A 217 -26.82 -7.00 -13.40
C GLU A 217 -27.68 -5.79 -13.03
N ARG A 218 -27.41 -4.64 -13.68
CA ARG A 218 -28.18 -3.40 -13.49
C ARG A 218 -29.63 -3.56 -13.96
N SER A 219 -29.82 -4.19 -15.11
CA SER A 219 -31.14 -4.47 -15.70
C SER A 219 -32.01 -5.33 -14.77
N LYS A 220 -31.40 -6.25 -14.02
CA LYS A 220 -32.09 -7.09 -13.04
C LYS A 220 -32.42 -6.32 -11.74
N GLY A 221 -31.55 -5.41 -11.30
CA GLY A 221 -31.78 -4.55 -10.13
C GLY A 221 -32.94 -3.56 -10.30
N ASP A 222 -33.16 -3.06 -11.53
CA ASP A 222 -34.27 -2.13 -11.84
C ASP A 222 -35.63 -2.84 -12.02
N SER A 223 -35.64 -4.17 -12.16
CA SER A 223 -36.87 -4.94 -12.42
C SER A 223 -37.74 -5.25 -11.18
N HIS A 224 -37.39 -4.74 -10.00
CA HIS A 224 -38.28 -4.76 -8.82
C HIS A 224 -39.16 -3.51 -8.68
N GLY A 225 -39.15 -2.62 -9.67
CA GLY A 225 -39.90 -1.36 -9.68
C GLY A 225 -40.95 -1.23 -10.77
N GLN A 226 -41.60 -2.29 -11.26
CA GLN A 226 -42.93 -2.24 -11.89
C GLN A 226 -43.37 -3.64 -12.34
N GLY A 227 -44.50 -4.12 -11.82
CA GLY A 227 -45.13 -5.33 -12.32
C GLY A 227 -45.82 -5.10 -13.67
N LEU A 228 -45.70 -6.05 -14.60
CA LEU A 228 -46.82 -6.82 -15.13
C LEU A 228 -46.33 -7.95 -16.07
N SER A 229 -46.93 -9.13 -15.85
CA SER A 229 -47.09 -10.31 -16.72
C SER A 229 -46.35 -10.43 -18.06
N GLY A 230 -45.64 -11.55 -18.21
CA GLY A 230 -45.24 -12.11 -19.50
C GLY A 230 -44.46 -13.40 -19.35
N SER A 231 -45.16 -14.52 -19.11
CA SER A 231 -44.58 -15.86 -19.09
C SER A 231 -43.99 -16.25 -20.45
N THR A 232 -42.75 -16.75 -20.48
CA THR A 232 -42.37 -17.87 -21.35
C THR A 232 -41.09 -18.53 -20.86
N PHE A 233 -41.22 -19.80 -20.50
CA PHE A 233 -40.15 -20.77 -20.28
C PHE A 233 -39.28 -20.90 -21.54
N PHE A 234 -37.94 -20.90 -21.40
CA PHE A 234 -37.08 -21.78 -22.20
C PHE A 234 -35.84 -22.22 -21.41
N SER A 235 -35.51 -23.49 -21.64
CA SER A 235 -34.56 -24.34 -20.94
C SER A 235 -33.13 -24.17 -21.44
N GLY A 236 -32.17 -24.18 -20.52
CA GLY A 236 -30.88 -24.88 -20.59
C GLY A 236 -29.85 -24.49 -21.66
N GLN A 237 -28.67 -24.05 -21.22
CA GLN A 237 -27.42 -24.78 -21.48
C GLN A 237 -26.26 -24.24 -20.65
N ASN A 238 -25.55 -25.15 -19.99
CA ASN A 238 -24.22 -24.93 -19.44
C ASN A 238 -23.25 -24.49 -20.54
N SER A 239 -22.40 -23.50 -20.27
CA SER A 239 -21.07 -23.49 -20.87
C SER A 239 -20.06 -22.93 -19.87
N ASP A 240 -19.17 -23.83 -19.48
CA ASP A 240 -17.88 -23.57 -18.88
C ASP A 240 -17.06 -22.68 -19.83
N SER A 241 -16.51 -21.58 -19.34
CA SER A 241 -15.54 -20.78 -20.09
C SER A 241 -14.60 -20.10 -19.12
N THR A 242 -13.50 -20.79 -18.83
CA THR A 242 -12.25 -20.22 -18.37
C THR A 242 -11.73 -19.24 -19.43
N LYS A 243 -11.67 -17.94 -19.09
CA LYS A 243 -11.00 -16.95 -19.93
C LYS A 243 -9.91 -16.24 -19.12
N THR A 244 -8.72 -16.81 -19.20
CA THR A 244 -7.45 -16.18 -18.86
C THR A 244 -7.16 -15.12 -19.91
N PHE A 245 -7.19 -13.83 -19.55
CA PHE A 245 -6.65 -12.76 -20.39
C PHE A 245 -5.67 -11.92 -19.59
N GLY A 246 -4.40 -12.25 -19.75
CA GLY A 246 -3.28 -11.35 -19.48
C GLY A 246 -2.50 -11.21 -20.78
N ASN A 247 -2.73 -10.14 -21.53
CA ASN A 247 -1.81 -9.67 -22.56
C ASN A 247 -1.67 -8.16 -22.42
N VAL A 248 -0.56 -7.78 -21.79
CA VAL A 248 -0.05 -6.41 -21.68
C VAL A 248 0.45 -6.00 -23.07
N PHE A 249 -0.19 -5.00 -23.68
CA PHE A 249 0.36 -4.34 -24.87
C PHE A 249 1.50 -3.41 -24.45
N LEU A 250 2.74 -3.86 -24.63
CA LEU A 250 3.94 -3.02 -24.57
C LEU A 250 4.09 -2.29 -25.91
N GLY A 251 3.61 -1.04 -25.97
CA GLY A 251 3.93 -0.13 -27.06
C GLY A 251 5.37 0.39 -26.93
N VAL A 252 6.31 -0.27 -27.59
CA VAL A 252 7.67 0.24 -27.80
C VAL A 252 7.79 0.68 -29.26
N VAL A 253 7.80 1.99 -29.50
CA VAL A 253 8.22 2.56 -30.79
C VAL A 253 9.67 2.98 -30.64
N VAL A 254 10.58 2.19 -31.19
CA VAL A 254 11.98 2.60 -31.42
C VAL A 254 12.07 2.99 -32.89
N THR A 255 12.10 4.28 -33.18
CA THR A 255 12.59 4.78 -34.46
C THR A 255 14.04 5.23 -34.28
N SER A 256 14.94 4.39 -34.78
CA SER A 256 16.35 4.70 -34.96
C SER A 256 16.52 5.74 -36.07
N MET A 257 17.24 6.83 -35.79
CA MET A 257 17.90 7.62 -36.83
C MET A 257 19.35 7.88 -36.41
N THR A 258 20.24 7.07 -36.96
CA THR A 258 21.68 7.33 -37.03
C THR A 258 21.92 8.54 -37.93
N SER A 259 22.60 9.56 -37.42
CA SER A 259 23.21 10.61 -38.24
C SER A 259 24.69 10.67 -37.90
N GLY A 260 25.51 10.13 -38.81
CA GLY A 260 26.96 10.17 -38.72
C GLY A 260 27.49 11.55 -39.12
N MET A 261 28.35 12.12 -38.27
CA MET A 261 29.10 13.34 -38.57
C MET A 261 30.48 12.93 -39.09
N LEU A 262 30.78 13.22 -40.36
CA LEU A 262 32.11 13.05 -40.94
C LEU A 262 32.99 14.23 -40.53
N TYR A 263 34.06 13.97 -39.77
CA TYR A 263 35.11 14.95 -39.50
C TYR A 263 36.25 14.81 -40.50
N LYS A 264 36.61 15.92 -41.15
CA LYS A 264 37.78 16.05 -42.03
C LYS A 264 39.01 16.35 -41.18
N VAL A 265 39.99 15.44 -41.17
CA VAL A 265 41.29 15.66 -40.51
C VAL A 265 42.25 16.29 -41.51
N ASN A 266 42.68 17.52 -41.27
CA ASN A 266 43.82 18.12 -41.98
C ASN A 266 45.11 17.76 -41.24
N LYS A 267 46.02 17.09 -41.94
CA LYS A 267 47.42 16.90 -41.50
C LYS A 267 48.22 18.17 -41.78
N TYR A 268 49.01 18.59 -40.80
CA TYR A 268 50.25 19.34 -41.00
C TYR A 268 51.39 18.46 -40.48
#